data_AF-A0A846W5T5-F1
#
_entry.id   AF-A0A846W5T5-F1
#
_cell.length_a   1.000
_cell.length_b   1.000
_cell.length_c   1.000
_cell.angle_alpha   90.00
_cell.angle_beta   90.00
_cell.angle_gamma   90.00
#
_symmetry.space_group_name_H-M   'P 1'
#
loop_
_entity.id
_entity.type
_entity.pdbx_description
1 polymer ?
#
loop_
_entity_poly.entity_id
_entity_poly.type
_entity_poly.pdbx_seq_one_letter_code
_entity_poly.pdbx_strand_id
1 'polypeptide(L)' 'MLFDIRTIIGALLGLYGVVLVATSLLQDSAAQEVKTGGVDVNLWAGLGMAGVAVIFVGWALLRPVQVPEVPEQTLEDFTH' A
#
# COMPACT_ATOMS: atom_id res chain seq x y z
N MET A 1 8.91 -9.33 6.50
CA MET A 1 7.88 -8.30 6.24
C MET A 1 7.92 -7.71 4.83
N LEU A 2 9.10 -7.39 4.27
CA LEU A 2 9.19 -6.67 2.99
C LEU A 2 8.54 -7.42 1.80
N PHE A 3 8.51 -8.76 1.86
CA PHE A 3 7.82 -9.65 0.90
C PHE A 3 6.46 -10.17 1.42
N ASP A 4 5.74 -9.37 2.21
CA ASP A 4 4.34 -9.66 2.57
C ASP A 4 3.42 -8.91 1.60
N ILE A 5 2.43 -9.61 1.04
CA ILE A 5 1.48 -9.03 0.08
C ILE A 5 0.74 -7.81 0.64
N ARG A 6 0.47 -7.79 1.95
CA ARG A 6 -0.23 -6.68 2.61
C ARG A 6 0.65 -5.43 2.68
N THR A 7 1.94 -5.62 2.98
CA THR A 7 2.93 -4.54 2.98
C THR A 7 3.13 -3.99 1.57
N ILE A 8 3.22 -4.87 0.56
CA ILE A 8 3.40 -4.47 -0.84
C ILE A 8 2.19 -3.68 -1.33
N ILE A 9 0.98 -4.21 -1.17
CA ILE A 9 -0.26 -3.51 -1.58
C ILE A 9 -0.41 -2.19 -0.84
N GLY A 10 -0.20 -2.20 0.48
CA GLY A 10 -0.28 -0.99 1.30
C GLY A 10 0.73 0.08 0.87
N ALA A 11 1.97 -0.31 0.57
CA ALA A 11 3.00 0.63 0.11
C ALA A 11 2.69 1.20 -1.28
N LEU A 12 2.23 0.37 -2.22
CA LEU A 12 1.87 0.80 -3.57
C LEU A 12 0.68 1.78 -3.55
N LEU A 13 -0.39 1.44 -2.83
CA LEU A 13 -1.55 2.31 -2.67
C LEU A 13 -1.18 3.60 -1.93
N GLY A 14 -0.35 3.52 -0.89
CA GLY A 14 0.11 4.67 -0.14
C GLY A 14 0.93 5.62 -1.01
N LEU A 15 1.91 5.10 -1.75
CA LEU A 15 2.74 5.89 -2.66
C LEU A 15 1.90 6.58 -3.74
N TYR A 16 1.02 5.83 -4.40
CA TYR A 16 0.18 6.40 -5.45
C TYR A 16 -0.85 7.40 -4.89
N GLY A 17 -1.41 7.14 -3.71
CA GLY A 17 -2.27 8.08 -2.99
C GLY A 17 -1.56 9.40 -2.67
N VAL A 18 -0.31 9.34 -2.19
CA VAL A 18 0.50 10.55 -1.97
C VAL A 18 0.73 11.31 -3.26
N VAL A 19 1.02 10.62 -4.37
CA VAL A 19 1.15 11.26 -5.69
C VAL A 19 -0.14 11.99 -6.06
N LEU A 20 -1.31 11.37 -5.89
CA LEU A 20 -2.59 12.03 -6.24
C LEU A 20 -2.94 13.22 -5.34
N VAL A 21 -2.62 13.14 -4.04
CA VAL A 21 -2.78 14.29 -3.14
C VAL A 21 -1.82 15.41 -3.55
N ALA A 22 -0.56 15.09 -3.86
CA ALA A 22 0.41 16.07 -4.30
C ALA A 22 0.01 16.71 -5.64
N THR A 23 -0.49 15.94 -6.61
CA THR A 23 -0.96 16.50 -7.88
C THR A 23 -2.17 17.41 -7.68
N SER A 24 -3.10 17.05 -6.79
CA SER A 24 -4.24 17.90 -6.43
C SER A 24 -3.79 19.23 -5.80
N LEU A 25 -2.82 19.19 -4.88
CA LEU A 25 -2.32 20.39 -4.17
C LEU A 25 -1.42 21.29 -5.03
N LEU A 26 -0.68 20.70 -5.98
CA LEU A 26 0.31 21.42 -6.79
C LEU A 26 -0.24 21.88 -8.14
N GLN A 27 -1.32 21.29 -8.63
CA GLN A 27 -1.97 21.72 -9.87
C GLN A 27 -3.02 22.79 -9.60
N ASP A 28 -3.18 23.70 -10.56
CA ASP A 28 -4.21 24.73 -10.52
C ASP A 28 -5.60 24.09 -10.68
N SER A 29 -6.28 23.89 -9.56
CA SER A 29 -7.53 23.13 -9.45
C SER A 29 -8.64 23.72 -10.33
N ALA A 30 -8.62 25.02 -10.59
CA ALA A 30 -9.63 25.73 -11.38
C ALA A 30 -9.73 25.20 -12.83
N ALA A 31 -8.61 24.80 -13.45
CA ALA A 31 -8.62 24.27 -14.81
C ALA A 31 -9.15 22.81 -14.90
N GLN A 32 -9.08 22.08 -13.79
CA GLN A 32 -9.48 20.68 -13.71
C GLN A 32 -10.91 20.51 -13.16
N GLU A 33 -11.35 21.37 -12.24
CA GLU A 33 -12.72 21.47 -11.75
C GLU A 33 -13.73 21.66 -12.87
N VAL A 34 -13.37 22.39 -13.93
CA VAL A 34 -14.22 22.57 -15.12
C VAL A 34 -14.48 21.24 -15.85
N LYS A 35 -13.53 20.30 -15.82
CA LYS A 35 -13.66 18.98 -16.45
C LYS A 35 -14.38 17.96 -15.56
N THR A 36 -14.32 18.13 -14.24
CA THR A 36 -14.84 17.18 -13.25
C THR A 36 -16.12 17.64 -12.57
N GLY A 37 -16.67 18.80 -12.95
CA GLY A 37 -17.91 19.32 -12.38
C GLY A 37 -17.75 19.97 -11.00
N GLY A 38 -16.59 20.57 -10.72
CA GLY A 38 -16.30 21.27 -9.46
C GLY A 38 -15.76 20.39 -8.34
N VAL A 39 -15.38 19.14 -8.63
CA VAL A 39 -14.86 18.19 -7.61
C VAL A 39 -13.45 17.76 -7.98
N ASP A 40 -12.50 17.88 -7.05
CA ASP A 40 -11.14 17.38 -7.26
C ASP A 40 -11.08 15.84 -7.08
N VAL A 41 -11.18 15.14 -8.20
CA VAL A 41 -11.18 13.66 -8.24
C VAL A 41 -9.84 13.09 -7.76
N ASN A 42 -8.72 13.78 -8.03
CA ASN A 42 -7.40 13.33 -7.59
C ASN A 42 -7.31 13.35 -6.07
N LEU A 43 -7.85 14.39 -5.43
CA LEU A 43 -7.87 14.49 -3.97
C LEU A 43 -8.68 13.37 -3.34
N TRP A 44 -9.91 13.15 -3.81
CA TRP A 44 -10.81 12.12 -3.27
C TRP A 44 -10.27 10.70 -3.48
N ALA A 45 -9.76 10.41 -4.69
CA ALA A 45 -9.12 9.14 -4.98
C ALA A 45 -7.86 8.94 -4.13
N GLY A 46 -7.03 9.99 -4.00
CA GLY A 46 -5.83 10.00 -3.17
C GLY A 46 -6.13 9.71 -1.70
N LEU A 47 -7.14 10.38 -1.12
CA LEU A 47 -7.59 10.12 0.25
C LEU A 47 -8.11 8.70 0.43
N GLY A 48 -8.92 8.20 -0.53
CA GLY A 48 -9.42 6.83 -0.48
C GLY A 48 -8.29 5.80 -0.44
N MET A 49 -7.30 5.95 -1.33
CA MET A 49 -6.14 5.06 -1.37
C MET A 49 -5.26 5.19 -0.12
N ALA A 50 -5.07 6.40 0.40
CA ALA A 50 -4.34 6.62 1.65
C ALA A 50 -5.03 5.90 2.84
N GLY A 51 -6.36 5.97 2.93
CA GLY A 51 -7.12 5.24 3.94
C GLY A 51 -6.93 3.72 3.86
N VAL A 52 -7.04 3.15 2.65
CA VAL A 52 -6.81 1.71 2.43
C VAL A 52 -5.37 1.32 2.76
N ALA A 53 -4.38 2.15 2.39
CA ALA A 53 -2.98 1.91 2.70
C ALA A 53 -2.73 1.83 4.22
N VAL A 54 -3.31 2.76 5.00
CA VAL A 54 -3.22 2.75 6.47
C VAL A 54 -3.80 1.46 7.06
N ILE A 55 -4.95 1.01 6.54
CA ILE A 55 -5.57 -0.26 6.98
C ILE A 55 -4.65 -1.44 6.70
N PHE A 56 -4.08 -1.52 5.50
CA PHE A 56 -3.21 -2.62 5.09
C PHE A 56 -1.91 -2.66 5.89
N VAL A 57 -1.27 -1.51 6.09
CA VAL A 57 -0.06 -1.39 6.91
C VAL A 57 -0.37 -1.73 8.36
N GLY A 58 -1.46 -1.19 8.92
CA GLY A 58 -1.92 -1.52 10.27
C GLY A 58 -2.17 -3.02 10.45
N TRP A 59 -2.79 -3.68 9.48
CA TRP A 59 -3.01 -5.13 9.53
C TRP A 59 -1.72 -5.94 9.40
N ALA A 60 -0.80 -5.52 8.53
CA ALA A 60 0.52 -6.16 8.40
C ALA A 60 1.31 -6.09 9.72
N LEU A 61 1.22 -4.97 10.44
CA LEU A 61 1.83 -4.77 11.75
C LEU A 61 1.16 -5.62 12.84
N LEU A 62 -0.18 -5.72 12.82
CA LEU A 62 -0.94 -6.46 13.83
C LEU A 62 -0.86 -7.98 13.69
N ARG A 63 -0.65 -8.50 12.47
CA ARG A 63 -0.55 -9.94 12.20
C ARG A 63 0.67 -10.26 11.34
N PRO A 64 1.89 -10.26 11.89
CA PRO A 64 3.09 -10.60 11.13
C PRO A 64 3.07 -12.05 10.62
N VAL A 65 3.55 -12.28 9.40
CA VAL A 65 3.71 -13.64 8.84
C VAL A 65 4.82 -14.36 9.59
N GLN A 66 4.48 -15.53 10.14
CA GLN A 66 5.42 -16.46 10.75
C GLN A 66 6.08 -17.29 9.65
N VAL A 67 7.41 -17.38 9.66
CA VAL A 67 8.15 -18.28 8.77
C VAL A 67 8.33 -19.60 9.53
N PRO A 68 7.87 -20.75 8.99
CA PRO A 68 8.09 -22.04 9.64
C PRO A 68 9.58 -22.36 9.76
N GLU A 69 10.00 -22.85 10.92
CA GLU A 69 11.36 -23.37 11.13
C GLU A 69 11.48 -24.72 10.42
N VAL A 70 12.49 -24.88 9.56
CA VAL A 70 12.76 -26.16 8.88
C VAL A 70 13.40 -27.11 9.90
N PRO A 71 12.80 -28.29 10.21
CA PRO A 71 13.39 -29.23 11.16
C PRO A 71 14.72 -29.77 10.63
N GLU A 72 15.77 -29.68 11.45
CA GLU A 72 17.14 -30.21 11.20
C GLU A 72 17.15 -31.67 10.73
N GLN A 73 16.12 -32.45 11.07
CA GLN A 73 15.97 -33.86 10.70
C GLN A 73 15.94 -34.11 9.19
N THR A 74 15.60 -33.11 8.38
CA THR A 74 15.65 -33.26 6.91
C THR A 74 17.07 -33.24 6.36
N LEU A 75 18.02 -32.55 7.00
CA LEU A 75 19.40 -32.45 6.50
C LEU A 75 20.21 -33.73 6.75
N GLU A 76 19.94 -34.45 7.84
CA GLU A 76 20.60 -35.71 8.17
C GLU A 76 20.19 -36.86 7.21
N ASP A 77 18.95 -36.85 6.72
CA ASP A 77 18.41 -37.84 5.76
C ASP A 77 18.97 -37.70 4.33
N PHE A 78 19.41 -36.49 3.93
CA PHE A 78 20.04 -36.27 2.62
C PHE A 78 21.56 -36.56 2.60
N THR A 79 22.20 -36.69 3.77
CA THR A 79 23.64 -36.93 3.90
C THR A 79 24.02 -38.40 4.15
N HIS A 80 23.02 -39.28 4.25
CA HIS A 80 23.18 -40.73 4.37
C HIS A 80 22.70 -41.46 3.11
#